data_AF-A0A7S2DK96-F1
#
_entry.id   AF-A0A7S2DK96-F1
#
_cell.length_a   1.000
_cell.length_b   1.000
_cell.length_c   1.000
_cell.angle_alpha   90.00
_cell.angle_beta   90.00
_cell.angle_gamma   90.00
#
_symmetry.space_group_name_H-M   'P 1'
#
loop_
_entity.id
_entity.type
_entity.pdbx_description
1 polymer ?
#
loop_
_entity_poly.entity_id
_entity_poly.type
_entity_poly.pdbx_seq_one_letter_code
_entity_poly.pdbx_strand_id
1 'polypeptide(L)'
;EPEKAPSFKLSIVGSWNDFKPVEMEWRGGLFVFLVTIGQEGTENFQILLNGSWDKTIYPSVPDATPFDAHKVLGPDKGGHGKNWQIGKGFPEPEDRAAPGVEFAVIAVINKGGRVKVVTWQELA
;
A
#
# COMPACT_ATOMS: atom_id res chain seq x y z
N GLU A 1 11.93 -22.70 6.71
CA GLU A 1 11.42 -22.00 7.90
C GLU A 1 10.76 -20.71 7.46
N PRO A 2 9.67 -20.25 8.12
CA PRO A 2 9.13 -18.92 7.83
C PRO A 2 10.22 -17.88 8.07
N GLU A 3 10.34 -16.93 7.15
CA GLU A 3 11.36 -15.89 7.23
C GLU A 3 11.13 -15.06 8.50
N LYS A 4 12.18 -14.91 9.32
CA LYS A 4 12.12 -14.19 10.59
C LYS A 4 11.57 -12.78 10.35
N ALA A 5 10.58 -12.38 11.14
CA ALA A 5 10.01 -11.04 11.06
C ALA A 5 11.09 -9.96 11.20
N PRO A 6 11.04 -8.89 10.38
CA PRO A 6 11.96 -7.77 10.52
C PRO A 6 11.78 -7.07 11.88
N SER A 7 12.81 -6.34 12.32
CA SER A 7 12.78 -5.59 13.58
C SER A 7 11.96 -4.30 13.52
N PHE A 8 11.39 -3.98 12.36
CA PHE A 8 10.55 -2.80 12.13
C PHE A 8 9.13 -3.24 11.76
N LYS A 9 8.19 -2.30 11.86
CA LYS A 9 6.81 -2.47 11.45
C LYS A 9 6.48 -1.58 10.27
N LEU A 10 5.60 -2.03 9.40
CA LEU A 10 4.94 -1.18 8.42
C LEU A 10 3.52 -0.93 8.87
N SER A 11 3.06 0.31 8.74
CA SER A 11 1.68 0.69 8.93
C SER A 11 1.12 1.23 7.62
N ILE A 12 -0.15 1.00 7.35
CA ILE A 12 -0.85 1.58 6.21
C ILE A 12 -1.76 2.71 6.70
N VAL A 13 -1.91 3.73 5.87
CA VAL A 13 -2.82 4.86 6.04
C VAL A 13 -3.59 5.03 4.75
N GLY A 14 -4.89 5.31 4.82
CA GLY A 14 -5.65 5.56 3.60
C GLY A 14 -6.98 6.27 3.82
N SER A 15 -7.68 6.52 2.72
CA SER A 15 -8.96 7.22 2.75
C SER A 15 -10.02 6.51 3.61
N TRP A 16 -10.04 5.18 3.62
CA TRP A 16 -10.96 4.38 4.44
C TRP A 16 -10.84 4.58 5.96
N ASN A 17 -9.74 5.16 6.45
CA ASN A 17 -9.50 5.33 7.89
C ASN A 17 -9.02 6.73 8.28
N ASP A 18 -9.36 7.75 7.50
CA ASP A 18 -8.89 9.14 7.69
C ASP A 18 -7.36 9.25 7.77
N PHE A 19 -6.64 8.38 7.04
CA PHE A 19 -5.18 8.27 7.09
C PHE A 19 -4.62 8.02 8.50
N LYS A 20 -5.37 7.34 9.37
CA LYS A 20 -4.87 6.89 10.68
C LYS A 20 -4.02 5.62 10.50
N PRO A 21 -2.80 5.55 11.07
CA PRO A 21 -1.93 4.40 10.84
C PRO A 21 -2.45 3.12 11.48
N VAL A 22 -2.49 2.05 10.69
CA VAL A 22 -2.82 0.68 11.14
C VAL A 22 -1.68 -0.25 10.77
N GLU A 23 -1.22 -1.09 11.70
CA GLU A 23 -0.12 -2.03 11.44
C GLU A 23 -0.51 -3.08 10.39
N MET A 24 0.41 -3.34 9.45
CA MET A 24 0.30 -4.43 8.47
C MET A 24 0.79 -5.75 9.08
N GLU A 25 0.21 -6.86 8.65
CA GLU A 25 0.58 -8.21 9.09
C GLU A 25 1.83 -8.70 8.36
N TRP A 26 2.85 -9.17 9.08
CA TRP A 26 4.00 -9.85 8.47
C TRP A 26 3.65 -11.29 8.11
N ARG A 27 3.82 -11.66 6.84
CA ARG A 27 3.58 -13.01 6.32
C ARG A 27 4.82 -13.62 5.66
N GLY A 28 5.94 -13.65 6.38
CA GLY A 28 7.11 -14.46 6.01
C GLY A 28 7.76 -14.07 4.68
N GLY A 29 7.91 -12.76 4.43
CA GLY A 29 8.58 -12.20 3.24
C GLY A 29 7.94 -10.91 2.74
N LEU A 30 6.70 -10.65 3.17
CA LEU A 30 5.91 -9.49 2.78
C LEU A 30 5.01 -9.03 3.93
N PHE A 31 4.56 -7.78 3.84
CA PHE A 31 3.53 -7.22 4.72
C PHE A 31 2.20 -7.16 3.99
N VAL A 32 1.10 -7.53 4.67
CA VAL A 32 -0.25 -7.56 4.11
C VAL A 32 -1.20 -6.72 4.94
N PHE A 33 -2.11 -6.01 4.28
CA PHE A 33 -3.28 -5.41 4.90
C PHE A 33 -4.51 -5.63 4.03
N LEU A 34 -5.65 -5.94 4.65
CA LEU A 34 -6.92 -6.10 3.94
C LEU A 34 -7.67 -4.78 3.93
N VAL A 35 -8.05 -4.32 2.75
CA VAL A 35 -8.84 -3.11 2.55
C VAL A 35 -10.15 -3.46 1.86
N THR A 36 -11.26 -2.94 2.40
CA THR A 36 -12.58 -3.01 1.76
C THR A 36 -12.81 -1.68 1.05
N ILE A 37 -13.17 -1.72 -0.23
CA ILE A 37 -13.41 -0.52 -1.02
C ILE A 37 -14.71 0.16 -0.58
N GLY A 38 -14.63 1.46 -0.30
CA GLY A 38 -15.77 2.28 0.09
C GLY A 38 -16.76 2.57 -1.04
N GLN A 39 -17.78 3.38 -0.74
CA GLN A 39 -18.87 3.69 -1.67
C GLN A 39 -18.41 4.47 -2.92
N GLU A 40 -17.30 5.20 -2.83
CA GLU A 40 -16.70 5.93 -3.96
C GLU A 40 -16.03 4.99 -4.98
N GLY A 41 -15.92 3.69 -4.68
CA GLY A 41 -15.32 2.70 -5.58
C GLY A 41 -13.80 2.81 -5.71
N THR A 42 -13.16 3.75 -5.01
CA THR A 42 -11.71 3.98 -5.05
C THR A 42 -11.16 4.23 -3.66
N GLU A 43 -9.90 3.89 -3.43
CA GLU A 43 -9.21 4.15 -2.16
C GLU A 43 -7.77 4.60 -2.40
N ASN A 44 -7.33 5.62 -1.66
CA ASN A 44 -5.98 6.16 -1.71
C ASN A 44 -5.19 5.78 -0.46
N PHE A 45 -3.91 5.44 -0.61
CA PHE A 45 -3.10 5.04 0.54
C PHE A 45 -1.60 5.31 0.42
N GLN A 46 -0.94 5.27 1.57
CA GLN A 46 0.51 5.27 1.73
C GLN A 46 0.92 4.26 2.82
N ILE A 47 2.22 3.99 2.91
CA ILE A 47 2.79 3.12 3.94
C ILE A 47 3.75 3.93 4.79
N LEU A 48 3.69 3.75 6.11
CA LEU A 48 4.57 4.40 7.08
C LEU A 48 5.51 3.37 7.69
N LEU A 49 6.79 3.69 7.77
CA LEU A 49 7.74 2.90 8.56
C LEU A 49 7.58 3.26 10.05
N ASN A 50 7.30 2.24 10.87
CA ASN A 50 7.01 2.37 12.30
C ASN A 50 5.92 3.41 12.63
N GLY A 51 4.89 3.53 11.77
CA GLY A 51 3.76 4.44 11.97
C GLY A 51 4.11 5.93 11.92
N SER A 52 5.30 6.31 11.40
CA SER A 52 5.76 7.70 11.40
C SER A 52 5.58 8.36 10.03
N TRP A 53 4.88 9.50 10.01
CA TRP A 53 4.75 10.37 8.82
C TRP A 53 6.09 10.95 8.33
N ASP A 54 7.09 10.99 9.21
CA ASP A 54 8.44 11.40 8.83
C ASP A 54 9.18 10.34 8.00
N LYS A 55 8.63 9.12 7.96
CA LYS A 55 9.19 7.94 7.31
C LYS A 55 8.14 7.31 6.38
N THR A 56 7.59 8.12 5.50
CA THR A 56 6.55 7.73 4.54
C THR A 56 7.17 7.03 3.33
N ILE A 57 6.56 5.92 2.91
CA ILE A 57 6.86 5.13 1.72
C ILE A 57 5.69 5.35 0.76
N TYR A 58 6.00 5.81 -0.46
CA TYR A 58 5.03 6.36 -1.40
C TYR A 58 5.49 6.18 -2.86
N PRO A 59 4.60 6.29 -3.86
CA PRO A 59 4.98 6.23 -5.26
C PRO A 59 5.65 7.52 -5.74
N SER A 60 6.44 7.42 -6.82
CA SER A 60 7.10 8.60 -7.42
C SER A 60 6.16 9.58 -8.10
N VAL A 61 4.94 9.15 -8.42
CA VAL A 61 3.89 9.96 -9.06
C VAL A 61 2.59 9.85 -8.24
N PRO A 62 1.72 10.88 -8.27
CA PRO A 62 0.40 10.79 -7.66
C PRO A 62 -0.46 9.70 -8.29
N ASP A 63 -1.40 9.16 -7.51
CA ASP A 63 -2.46 8.26 -7.94
C ASP A 63 -1.95 7.05 -8.73
N ALA A 64 -0.81 6.49 -8.28
CA ALA A 64 -0.14 5.40 -8.98
C ALA A 64 -0.84 4.06 -8.72
N THR A 65 -0.96 3.24 -9.76
CA THR A 65 -1.35 1.83 -9.69
C THR A 65 -0.13 0.92 -9.88
N PRO A 66 -0.24 -0.41 -9.65
CA PRO A 66 0.82 -1.37 -9.96
C PRO A 66 1.08 -1.48 -11.47
N PHE A 67 0.13 -1.03 -12.29
CA PHE A 67 0.21 -1.02 -13.75
C PHE A 67 0.88 0.26 -14.30
N ASP A 68 0.86 1.35 -13.52
CA ASP A 68 1.55 2.59 -13.86
C ASP A 68 3.08 2.45 -13.75
N ALA A 69 3.82 3.06 -14.68
CA ALA A 69 5.26 3.21 -14.56
C ALA A 69 5.62 4.18 -13.42
N HIS A 70 6.03 3.63 -12.26
CA HIS A 70 6.42 4.40 -11.09
C HIS A 70 7.55 3.72 -10.30
N LYS A 71 8.14 4.45 -9.35
CA LYS A 71 9.11 3.94 -8.37
C LYS A 71 8.55 4.03 -6.96
N VAL A 72 8.94 3.10 -6.09
CA VAL A 72 8.72 3.24 -4.64
C VAL A 72 9.81 4.16 -4.06
N LEU A 73 9.38 5.24 -3.41
CA LEU A 73 10.24 6.25 -2.77
C LEU A 73 10.15 6.16 -1.24
N GLY A 74 11.02 6.92 -0.57
CA GLY A 74 11.14 6.90 0.89
C GLY A 74 11.94 5.72 1.44
N PRO A 75 11.86 5.50 2.76
CA PRO A 75 11.06 6.26 3.75
C PRO A 75 11.60 7.69 3.98
N ASP A 76 10.79 8.71 3.72
CA ASP A 76 11.12 10.13 3.97
C ASP A 76 9.85 11.02 4.09
N LYS A 77 10.02 12.35 4.16
CA LYS A 77 8.93 13.35 4.30
C LYS A 77 8.33 13.81 2.96
N GLY A 78 8.77 13.27 1.82
CA GLY A 78 8.42 13.76 0.48
C GLY A 78 7.11 13.19 -0.10
N GLY A 79 6.35 12.45 0.71
CA GLY A 79 5.15 11.72 0.29
C GLY A 79 3.88 12.56 0.17
N HIS A 80 3.85 13.81 0.64
CA HIS A 80 2.64 14.63 0.57
C HIS A 80 2.09 14.73 -0.86
N GLY A 81 0.82 14.35 -1.04
CA GLY A 81 0.12 14.36 -2.34
C GLY A 81 0.52 13.23 -3.30
N LYS A 82 1.25 12.21 -2.84
CA LYS A 82 1.66 11.05 -3.67
C LYS A 82 1.14 9.76 -3.04
N ASN A 83 -0.03 9.33 -3.47
CA ASN A 83 -0.68 8.12 -2.97
C ASN A 83 -0.66 7.03 -4.05
N TRP A 84 -0.72 5.77 -3.62
CA TRP A 84 -1.27 4.74 -4.49
C TRP A 84 -2.78 4.83 -4.48
N GLN A 85 -3.41 4.48 -5.60
CA GLN A 85 -4.86 4.47 -5.74
C GLN A 85 -5.35 3.12 -6.23
N ILE A 86 -6.23 2.49 -5.46
CA ILE A 86 -7.03 1.32 -5.86
C ILE A 86 -8.30 1.83 -6.53
N GLY A 87 -8.72 1.22 -7.64
CA GLY A 87 -9.93 1.58 -8.34
C GLY A 87 -9.81 2.80 -9.24
N LYS A 88 -8.61 3.12 -9.72
CA LYS A 88 -8.39 4.27 -10.64
C LYS A 88 -9.27 4.20 -11.90
N GLY A 89 -9.76 3.01 -12.25
CA GLY A 89 -10.69 2.78 -13.35
C GLY A 89 -9.99 2.57 -14.70
N PHE A 90 -10.77 2.66 -15.78
CA PHE A 90 -10.32 2.41 -17.15
C PHE A 90 -9.08 3.29 -17.51
N PRO A 91 -8.03 2.75 -18.13
CA PRO A 91 -8.03 1.55 -18.97
C PRO A 91 -7.57 0.26 -18.29
N GLU A 92 -7.61 0.15 -16.96
CA GLU A 92 -7.15 -1.05 -16.25
C GLU A 92 -8.34 -2.01 -15.94
N PRO A 93 -8.76 -2.89 -16.88
CA PRO A 93 -9.88 -3.83 -16.65
C PRO A 93 -9.59 -4.85 -15.53
N GLU A 94 -8.34 -4.96 -15.10
CA GLU A 94 -7.91 -5.80 -13.99
C GLU A 94 -8.23 -5.21 -12.61
N ASP A 95 -8.38 -3.88 -12.49
CA ASP A 95 -8.72 -3.22 -11.22
C ASP A 95 -10.25 -3.15 -11.06
N ARG A 96 -10.85 -4.26 -10.64
CA ARG A 96 -12.30 -4.44 -10.47
C ARG A 96 -12.83 -3.84 -9.16
N ALA A 97 -12.19 -2.78 -8.68
CA ALA A 97 -12.63 -2.12 -7.46
C ALA A 97 -14.08 -1.65 -7.58
N ALA A 98 -14.90 -2.08 -6.63
CA ALA A 98 -16.29 -1.67 -6.48
C ALA A 98 -16.64 -1.68 -4.98
N PRO A 99 -17.67 -0.94 -4.55
CA PRO A 99 -18.06 -0.90 -3.14
C PRO A 99 -18.24 -2.30 -2.55
N GLY A 100 -17.55 -2.56 -1.43
CA GLY A 100 -17.58 -3.84 -0.72
C GLY A 100 -16.60 -4.90 -1.24
N VAL A 101 -15.93 -4.69 -2.38
CA VAL A 101 -14.85 -5.57 -2.83
C VAL A 101 -13.65 -5.44 -1.90
N GLU A 102 -13.02 -6.56 -1.57
CA GLU A 102 -11.85 -6.58 -0.70
C GLU A 102 -10.57 -6.82 -1.49
N PHE A 103 -9.51 -6.10 -1.12
CA PHE A 103 -8.18 -6.27 -1.68
C PHE A 103 -7.18 -6.54 -0.56
N ALA A 104 -6.19 -7.38 -0.84
CA ALA A 104 -4.98 -7.48 -0.04
C ALA A 104 -3.92 -6.52 -0.59
N VAL A 105 -3.60 -5.45 0.14
CA VAL A 105 -2.44 -4.60 -0.12
C VAL A 105 -1.19 -5.32 0.36
N ILE A 106 -0.22 -5.48 -0.54
CA ILE A 106 0.99 -6.27 -0.33
C ILE A 106 2.21 -5.37 -0.52
N ALA A 107 3.04 -5.27 0.52
CA ALA A 107 4.33 -4.61 0.47
C ALA A 107 5.47 -5.65 0.56
N VAL A 108 6.20 -5.81 -0.53
CA VAL A 108 7.34 -6.74 -0.61
C VAL A 108 8.62 -6.01 -0.25
N ILE A 109 9.39 -6.57 0.68
CA ILE A 109 10.70 -6.03 1.08
C ILE A 109 11.83 -6.76 0.36
N ASN A 110 12.95 -6.07 0.11
CA ASN A 110 14.18 -6.72 -0.32
C ASN A 110 14.99 -7.25 0.88
N LYS A 111 16.11 -7.95 0.62
CA LYS A 111 17.02 -8.47 1.66
C LYS A 111 17.56 -7.39 2.62
N GLY A 112 17.56 -6.13 2.22
CA GLY A 112 17.97 -4.99 3.04
C GLY A 112 16.83 -4.38 3.86
N GLY A 113 15.64 -4.98 3.87
CA GLY A 113 14.48 -4.50 4.62
C GLY A 113 13.79 -3.27 4.01
N ARG A 114 14.12 -2.89 2.76
CA ARG A 114 13.44 -1.78 2.08
C ARG A 114 12.27 -2.30 1.26
N VAL A 115 11.13 -1.61 1.33
CA VAL A 115 9.99 -1.87 0.45
C VAL A 115 10.42 -1.64 -1.00
N LYS A 116 10.27 -2.68 -1.82
CA LYS A 116 10.66 -2.69 -3.23
C LYS A 116 9.45 -2.63 -4.15
N VAL A 117 8.37 -3.31 -3.76
CA VAL A 117 7.13 -3.41 -4.54
C VAL A 117 5.96 -3.18 -3.60
N VAL A 118 5.00 -2.39 -4.07
CA VAL A 118 3.67 -2.25 -3.47
C VAL A 118 2.68 -2.64 -4.56
N THR A 119 1.81 -3.61 -4.26
CA THR A 119 0.78 -4.10 -5.17
C THR A 119 -0.46 -4.45 -4.36
N TRP A 120 -1.58 -4.71 -5.02
CA TRP A 120 -2.76 -5.27 -4.40
C TRP A 120 -3.34 -6.39 -5.25
N GLN A 121 -4.12 -7.25 -4.59
CA GLN A 121 -4.81 -8.37 -5.23
C GLN A 121 -6.23 -8.44 -4.68
N GLU A 122 -7.22 -8.54 -5.56
CA GLU A 122 -8.62 -8.79 -5.21
C GLU A 122 -8.74 -10.12 -4.46
N LEU A 123 -9.52 -10.13 -3.37
CA LEU A 123 -9.90 -11.33 -2.66
C LEU A 123 -11.24 -11.83 -3.20
N ALA A 124 -11.25 -13.07 -3.71
CA ALA A 124 -12.44 -13.73 -4.24
C ALA A 124 -13.32 -14.36 -3.15
#